data_AF-A0AA36I9Q2-F1
#
_entry.id   AF-A0AA36I9Q2-F1
#
_cell.length_a   1.000
_cell.length_b   1.000
_cell.length_c   1.000
_cell.angle_alpha   90.00
_cell.angle_beta   90.00
_cell.angle_gamma   90.00
#
_symmetry.space_group_name_H-M   'P 1'
#
loop_
_entity.id
_entity.type
_entity.pdbx_description
1 polymer ?
#
loop_
_entity_poly.entity_id
_entity_poly.type
_entity_poly.pdbx_seq_one_letter_code
_entity_poly.pdbx_strand_id
1 'polypeptide(L)'
;MVCPEHLADFEGRLGKDRHVLQLLLQKLGLAPPEASFDAFLYLQAPEFQVLSYNHIREATTMLALPFAGLAALLVALNWLRGLAGSRGSRSHKQGARLLQIFFTLALCLVALLVSRLRVLAAPALCLAASLCASPDLLGGLGRPGVVLAHGIGLLLLSPLQGGVVSRAQQVSAIQDDLDMRELVEWANATLGREVILLADMTMAAKLRMISPHLRVGNHPQYESLTSRQRNRDYYRTFSCASPARVFKAVNARMTQEAEPIDAHVPKPVLPSRFHVTFQEYTRGMHPWGKGATNAGALHYDFEKLRALWRHGKGQTDNWCQCAGLKTDEQCDLLALPETKTLVALFRTLSPASCCTIGNWSQGFGPLRPDWLVQSNASLVGTSNEGNRTCYEWASDHPGDWFTMISDNWALDAHGIPCTYEDKFKRVFRLLGLKHQLTFDLASYDTSPEPDEMFAVPAGVDCSKKCPNKEGWCKGG
;
A
#
# COMPACT_ATOMS: atom_id res chain seq x y z
N MET A 1 -10.05 -33.92 -18.50
CA MET A 1 -9.94 -32.45 -18.33
C MET A 1 -9.49 -31.90 -19.68
N VAL A 2 -10.38 -31.20 -20.39
CA VAL A 2 -10.13 -30.68 -21.74
C VAL A 2 -9.19 -29.47 -21.62
N CYS A 3 -8.09 -29.48 -22.37
CA CYS A 3 -7.11 -28.40 -22.40
C CYS A 3 -7.52 -27.35 -23.45
N PRO A 4 -7.75 -26.08 -23.08
CA PRO A 4 -7.83 -25.00 -24.05
C PRO A 4 -6.44 -24.35 -24.21
N GLU A 5 -5.90 -24.40 -25.44
CA GLU A 5 -4.57 -23.88 -25.81
C GLU A 5 -4.51 -22.36 -26.07
N HIS A 6 -5.53 -21.57 -25.73
CA HIS A 6 -5.54 -20.13 -26.00
C HIS A 6 -5.78 -19.29 -24.74
N LEU A 7 -4.71 -18.94 -24.02
CA LEU A 7 -4.75 -17.94 -22.93
C LEU A 7 -3.54 -17.00 -22.97
N ALA A 8 -3.15 -16.59 -24.18
CA ALA A 8 -2.03 -15.68 -24.40
C ALA A 8 -2.37 -14.62 -25.45
N ASP A 9 -3.34 -13.77 -25.16
CA ASP A 9 -3.32 -12.35 -25.55
C ASP A 9 -4.61 -11.70 -25.09
N PHE A 10 -4.56 -10.86 -24.04
CA PHE A 10 -5.48 -9.75 -23.79
C PHE A 10 -5.24 -9.17 -22.38
N GLU A 11 -4.22 -8.33 -22.16
CA GLU A 11 -4.25 -7.42 -20.99
C GLU A 11 -3.22 -6.28 -21.05
N GLY A 12 -3.33 -5.45 -22.08
CA GLY A 12 -2.75 -4.10 -22.06
C GLY A 12 -3.83 -3.09 -21.66
N ARG A 13 -3.62 -2.37 -20.55
CA ARG A 13 -4.38 -1.20 -20.04
C ARG A 13 -5.62 -1.51 -19.18
N LEU A 14 -5.43 -1.49 -17.85
CA LEU A 14 -6.29 -0.87 -16.80
C LEU A 14 -6.08 -1.53 -15.41
N GLY A 15 -5.53 -0.76 -14.45
CA GLY A 15 -5.80 -0.79 -13.00
C GLY A 15 -5.37 -2.00 -12.14
N LYS A 16 -4.78 -1.74 -10.96
CA LYS A 16 -4.40 -2.72 -9.94
C LYS A 16 -5.55 -3.66 -9.49
N ASP A 17 -6.82 -3.26 -9.67
CA ASP A 17 -8.00 -3.97 -9.11
C ASP A 17 -8.87 -4.73 -10.14
N ARG A 18 -8.48 -4.75 -11.43
CA ARG A 18 -9.30 -5.35 -12.50
C ARG A 18 -9.58 -6.84 -12.30
N HIS A 19 -8.64 -7.58 -11.72
CA HIS A 19 -8.78 -9.01 -11.43
C HIS A 19 -9.92 -9.33 -10.45
N VAL A 20 -10.21 -8.45 -9.47
CA VAL A 20 -11.35 -8.63 -8.54
C VAL A 20 -12.66 -8.42 -9.27
N LEU A 21 -12.74 -7.39 -10.13
CA LEU A 21 -13.94 -7.11 -10.91
C LEU A 21 -14.20 -8.23 -11.94
N GLN A 22 -13.16 -8.74 -12.61
CA GLN A 22 -13.27 -9.89 -13.51
C GLN A 22 -13.74 -11.15 -12.79
N LEU A 23 -13.21 -11.42 -11.59
CA LEU A 23 -13.69 -12.51 -10.75
C LEU A 23 -15.19 -12.38 -10.45
N LEU A 24 -15.65 -11.18 -10.05
CA LEU A 24 -17.07 -10.93 -9.75
C LEU A 24 -17.95 -11.05 -11.00
N LEU A 25 -17.54 -10.48 -12.13
CA LEU A 25 -18.28 -10.56 -13.39
C LEU A 25 -18.39 -12.00 -13.90
N GLN A 26 -17.30 -12.77 -13.85
CA GLN A 26 -17.30 -14.18 -14.24
C GLN A 26 -18.18 -15.02 -13.32
N LYS A 27 -18.15 -14.74 -12.01
CA LYS A 27 -19.01 -15.41 -11.04
C LYS A 27 -20.50 -15.13 -11.21
N LEU A 28 -20.84 -13.92 -11.65
CA LEU A 28 -22.22 -13.52 -11.97
C LEU A 28 -22.67 -13.97 -13.37
N GLY A 29 -21.81 -14.67 -14.13
CA GLY A 29 -22.10 -15.09 -15.50
C GLY A 29 -22.15 -13.93 -16.51
N LEU A 30 -21.64 -12.75 -16.14
CA LEU A 30 -21.64 -11.54 -16.95
C LEU A 30 -20.37 -11.38 -17.80
N ALA A 31 -19.41 -12.30 -17.66
CA ALA A 31 -18.19 -12.35 -18.45
C ALA A 31 -18.03 -13.72 -19.13
N PRO A 32 -17.37 -13.79 -20.31
CA PRO A 32 -17.13 -15.05 -20.99
C PRO A 32 -16.28 -16.01 -20.12
N PRO A 33 -16.44 -17.35 -20.26
CA PRO A 33 -15.78 -18.34 -19.40
C PRO A 33 -14.25 -18.33 -19.47
N GLU A 34 -13.67 -17.66 -20.47
CA GLU A 34 -12.22 -17.54 -20.70
C GLU A 34 -11.61 -16.24 -20.13
N ALA A 35 -12.38 -15.45 -19.36
CA ALA A 35 -12.06 -14.06 -19.09
C ALA A 35 -10.76 -13.78 -18.32
N SER A 36 -10.24 -14.70 -17.48
CA SER A 36 -8.88 -14.60 -16.90
C SER A 36 -8.45 -15.86 -16.15
N PHE A 37 -7.14 -16.19 -16.21
CA PHE A 37 -6.51 -17.24 -15.41
C PHE A 37 -6.76 -17.08 -13.89
N ASP A 38 -6.74 -15.83 -13.41
CA ASP A 38 -6.88 -15.52 -11.98
C ASP A 38 -8.31 -15.82 -11.49
N ALA A 39 -9.33 -15.46 -12.28
CA ALA A 39 -10.70 -15.81 -11.96
C ALA A 39 -10.94 -17.33 -12.02
N PHE A 40 -10.34 -18.04 -12.96
CA PHE A 40 -10.36 -19.51 -12.98
C PHE A 40 -9.77 -20.10 -11.70
N LEU A 41 -8.58 -19.65 -11.27
CA LEU A 41 -7.90 -20.15 -10.08
C LEU A 41 -8.78 -20.01 -8.83
N TYR A 42 -9.40 -18.85 -8.64
CA TYR A 42 -10.31 -18.62 -7.52
C TYR A 42 -11.61 -19.43 -7.66
N LEU A 43 -12.22 -19.51 -8.84
CA LEU A 43 -13.48 -20.23 -9.04
C LEU A 43 -13.35 -21.76 -9.01
N GLN A 44 -12.14 -22.33 -9.00
CA GLN A 44 -11.94 -23.77 -8.76
C GLN A 44 -11.84 -24.11 -7.27
N ALA A 45 -11.55 -23.14 -6.42
CA ALA A 45 -11.36 -23.35 -5.00
C ALA A 45 -12.72 -23.34 -4.26
N PRO A 46 -13.05 -24.35 -3.44
CA PRO A 46 -14.34 -24.45 -2.75
C PRO A 46 -14.62 -23.27 -1.82
N GLU A 47 -13.58 -22.59 -1.32
CA GLU A 47 -13.68 -21.44 -0.42
C GLU A 47 -14.22 -20.19 -1.11
N PHE A 48 -14.02 -20.09 -2.43
CA PHE A 48 -14.47 -18.98 -3.24
C PHE A 48 -15.77 -19.28 -3.99
N GLN A 49 -16.44 -20.39 -3.67
CA GLN A 49 -17.78 -20.67 -4.17
C GLN A 49 -18.83 -19.83 -3.45
N VAL A 50 -20.06 -19.89 -3.96
CA VAL A 50 -21.24 -19.36 -3.25
C VAL A 50 -21.41 -20.05 -1.90
N LEU A 51 -21.99 -19.33 -0.95
CA LEU A 51 -22.22 -19.87 0.39
C LEU A 51 -23.10 -21.12 0.33
N SER A 52 -22.65 -22.20 0.97
CA SER A 52 -23.44 -23.44 1.06
C SER A 52 -24.70 -23.21 1.89
N TYR A 53 -25.80 -23.83 1.47
CA TYR A 53 -27.05 -23.83 2.24
C TYR A 53 -26.87 -24.35 3.68
N ASN A 54 -25.92 -25.26 3.91
CA ASN A 54 -25.63 -25.78 5.24
C ASN A 54 -25.25 -24.65 6.22
N HIS A 55 -24.48 -23.66 5.78
CA HIS A 55 -24.10 -22.52 6.61
C HIS A 55 -25.27 -21.58 6.90
N ILE A 56 -26.19 -21.42 5.95
CA ILE A 56 -27.43 -20.65 6.15
C ILE A 56 -28.31 -21.37 7.18
N ARG A 57 -28.44 -22.70 7.05
CA ARG A 57 -29.17 -23.55 8.00
C ARG A 57 -28.56 -23.50 9.39
N GLU A 58 -27.23 -23.57 9.51
CA GLU A 58 -26.51 -23.39 10.78
C GLU A 58 -26.81 -22.02 11.40
N ALA A 59 -26.69 -20.92 10.63
CA ALA A 59 -26.98 -19.57 11.13
C ALA A 59 -28.44 -19.38 11.56
N THR A 60 -29.36 -20.12 10.94
CA THR A 60 -30.80 -20.11 11.28
C THR A 60 -31.08 -20.94 12.53
N THR A 61 -30.51 -22.13 12.63
CA THR A 61 -30.67 -23.05 13.79
C THR A 61 -29.94 -22.57 15.04
N MET A 62 -28.87 -21.80 14.88
CA MET A 62 -28.24 -21.05 15.98
C MET A 62 -28.98 -19.75 16.32
N LEU A 63 -30.10 -19.48 15.65
CA LEU A 63 -30.94 -18.31 15.80
C LEU A 63 -30.27 -16.96 15.49
N ALA A 64 -29.01 -16.93 15.07
CA ALA A 64 -28.30 -15.71 14.72
C ALA A 64 -28.98 -14.95 13.56
N LEU A 65 -29.38 -15.66 12.50
CA LEU A 65 -30.05 -15.07 11.35
C LEU A 65 -31.47 -14.53 11.68
N PRO A 66 -32.39 -15.29 12.31
CA PRO A 66 -33.71 -14.77 12.63
C PRO A 66 -33.69 -13.59 13.60
N PHE A 67 -32.79 -13.58 14.60
CA PHE A 67 -32.67 -12.43 15.51
C PHE A 67 -32.06 -11.20 14.86
N ALA A 68 -31.05 -11.36 14.01
CA ALA A 68 -30.53 -10.24 13.24
C ALA A 68 -31.60 -9.64 12.31
N GLY A 69 -32.44 -10.49 11.69
CA GLY A 69 -33.59 -10.06 10.89
C GLY A 69 -34.63 -9.29 11.71
N LEU A 70 -34.97 -9.81 12.91
CA LEU A 70 -35.88 -9.12 13.83
C LEU A 70 -35.31 -7.78 14.30
N ALA A 71 -34.02 -7.72 14.65
CA ALA A 71 -33.35 -6.48 15.02
C ALA A 71 -33.38 -5.45 13.88
N ALA A 72 -33.10 -5.87 12.65
CA ALA A 72 -33.18 -5.02 11.46
C ALA A 72 -34.60 -4.45 11.27
N LEU A 73 -35.62 -5.30 11.42
CA LEU A 73 -37.02 -4.88 11.34
C LEU A 73 -37.38 -3.85 12.43
N LEU A 74 -37.00 -4.09 13.69
CA LEU A 74 -37.26 -3.18 14.80
C LEU A 74 -36.55 -1.82 14.62
N VAL A 75 -35.31 -1.83 14.12
CA VAL A 75 -34.57 -0.61 13.79
C VAL A 75 -35.25 0.16 12.66
N ALA A 76 -35.67 -0.53 11.59
CA ALA A 76 -36.37 0.09 10.46
C ALA A 76 -37.72 0.70 10.88
N LEU A 77 -38.53 0.00 11.67
CA LEU A 77 -39.79 0.51 12.21
C LEU A 77 -39.59 1.74 13.09
N ASN A 78 -38.57 1.74 13.95
CA ASN A 78 -38.24 2.89 14.79
C ASN A 78 -37.73 4.09 13.99
N TRP A 79 -37.01 3.85 12.88
CA TRP A 79 -36.60 4.90 11.95
C TRP A 79 -37.79 5.50 11.21
N LEU A 80 -38.69 4.67 10.66
CA LEU A 80 -39.91 5.13 9.97
C LEU A 80 -40.82 5.95 10.89
N ARG A 81 -40.99 5.53 12.16
CA ARG A 81 -41.73 6.30 13.18
C ARG A 81 -41.06 7.63 13.50
N GLY A 82 -39.72 7.69 13.43
CA GLY A 82 -38.95 8.92 13.60
C GLY A 82 -39.13 9.92 12.46
N LEU A 83 -39.34 9.44 11.22
CA LEU A 83 -39.65 10.29 10.06
C LEU A 83 -41.06 10.88 10.12
N ALA A 84 -42.02 10.14 10.68
CA ALA A 84 -43.42 10.59 10.83
C ALA A 84 -43.65 11.55 12.01
N GLY A 85 -42.69 11.70 12.93
CA GLY A 85 -42.83 12.51 14.14
C GLY A 85 -41.82 13.65 14.23
N SER A 86 -42.29 14.88 14.40
CA SER A 86 -41.48 16.08 14.68
C SER A 86 -40.82 16.04 16.07
N ARG A 87 -39.80 15.19 16.26
CA ARG A 87 -38.96 15.21 17.47
C ARG A 87 -37.47 15.10 17.13
N GLY A 88 -36.86 16.27 16.93
CA GLY A 88 -35.45 16.48 16.56
C GLY A 88 -34.41 16.22 17.65
N SER A 89 -34.49 15.13 18.42
CA SER A 89 -33.47 14.83 19.45
C SER A 89 -33.18 13.34 19.64
N ARG A 90 -32.99 12.58 18.55
CA ARG A 90 -32.47 11.20 18.59
C ARG A 90 -31.52 10.88 17.43
N SER A 91 -30.51 11.73 17.18
CA SER A 91 -29.74 11.65 15.93
C SER A 91 -28.61 10.59 15.94
N HIS A 92 -27.82 10.45 17.01
CA HIS A 92 -26.57 9.65 16.93
C HIS A 92 -26.76 8.13 17.12
N LYS A 93 -27.47 7.69 18.19
CA LYS A 93 -27.63 6.26 18.50
C LYS A 93 -28.45 5.50 17.44
N GLN A 94 -29.44 6.16 16.82
CA GLN A 94 -30.23 5.56 15.75
C GLN A 94 -29.41 5.43 14.46
N GLY A 95 -28.60 6.45 14.12
CA GLY A 95 -27.67 6.40 13.00
C GLY A 95 -26.66 5.26 13.13
N ALA A 96 -26.07 5.07 14.32
CA ALA A 96 -25.13 3.97 14.57
C ALA A 96 -25.78 2.58 14.40
N ARG A 97 -27.02 2.39 14.85
CA ARG A 97 -27.77 1.13 14.66
C ARG A 97 -28.06 0.86 13.19
N LEU A 98 -28.48 1.88 12.44
CA LEU A 98 -28.72 1.75 11.00
C LEU A 98 -27.43 1.38 10.27
N LEU A 99 -26.34 2.09 10.54
CA LEU A 99 -25.03 1.80 9.95
C LEU A 99 -24.59 0.37 10.24
N GLN A 100 -24.75 -0.10 11.48
CA GLN A 100 -24.43 -1.49 11.87
C GLN A 100 -25.26 -2.51 11.08
N ILE A 101 -26.57 -2.29 10.89
CA ILE A 101 -27.44 -3.17 10.11
C ILE A 101 -27.04 -3.16 8.63
N PHE A 102 -26.78 -1.99 8.03
CA PHE A 102 -26.31 -1.88 6.65
C PHE A 102 -24.96 -2.57 6.44
N PHE A 103 -24.01 -2.37 7.35
CA PHE A 103 -22.71 -3.01 7.30
C PHE A 103 -22.83 -4.54 7.42
N THR A 104 -23.67 -5.02 8.33
CA THR A 104 -23.94 -6.47 8.48
C THR A 104 -24.59 -7.04 7.22
N LEU A 105 -25.57 -6.34 6.64
CA LEU A 105 -26.21 -6.75 5.39
C LEU A 105 -25.20 -6.83 4.24
N ALA A 106 -24.33 -5.81 4.10
CA ALA A 106 -23.28 -5.80 3.08
C ALA A 106 -22.34 -7.00 3.25
N LEU A 107 -21.86 -7.27 4.47
CA LEU A 107 -21.01 -8.43 4.73
C LEU A 107 -21.73 -9.75 4.42
N CYS A 108 -23.01 -9.89 4.76
CA CYS A 108 -23.80 -11.06 4.41
C CYS A 108 -23.95 -11.22 2.88
N LEU A 109 -24.19 -10.14 2.13
CA LEU A 109 -24.28 -10.18 0.67
C LEU A 109 -22.95 -10.61 0.04
N VAL A 110 -21.83 -10.06 0.51
CA VAL A 110 -20.51 -10.48 0.00
C VAL A 110 -20.18 -11.92 0.44
N ALA A 111 -20.61 -12.36 1.63
CA ALA A 111 -20.45 -13.75 2.07
C ALA A 111 -21.30 -14.75 1.27
N LEU A 112 -22.51 -14.36 0.82
CA LEU A 112 -23.33 -15.15 -0.10
C LEU A 112 -22.61 -15.38 -1.43
N LEU A 113 -21.92 -14.34 -1.92
CA LEU A 113 -21.09 -14.44 -3.09
C LEU A 113 -19.87 -15.32 -2.77
N VAL A 114 -19.04 -15.00 -1.78
CA VAL A 114 -17.78 -15.70 -1.48
C VAL A 114 -17.84 -16.35 -0.09
N SER A 115 -17.95 -17.68 -0.06
CA SER A 115 -18.11 -18.48 1.17
C SER A 115 -17.07 -18.18 2.25
N ARG A 116 -15.80 -17.95 1.89
CA ARG A 116 -14.72 -17.60 2.85
C ARG A 116 -14.99 -16.32 3.65
N LEU A 117 -15.75 -15.37 3.10
CA LEU A 117 -16.05 -14.10 3.77
C LEU A 117 -17.14 -14.23 4.84
N ARG A 118 -17.74 -15.42 5.00
CA ARG A 118 -18.63 -15.73 6.13
C ARG A 118 -17.96 -15.53 7.49
N VAL A 119 -16.63 -15.63 7.56
CA VAL A 119 -15.84 -15.39 8.78
C VAL A 119 -15.94 -13.92 9.23
N LEU A 120 -16.12 -12.98 8.30
CA LEU A 120 -16.36 -11.57 8.62
C LEU A 120 -17.84 -11.29 8.91
N ALA A 121 -18.74 -11.95 8.18
CA ALA A 121 -20.18 -11.77 8.34
C ALA A 121 -20.70 -12.35 9.66
N ALA A 122 -20.19 -13.49 10.13
CA ALA A 122 -20.72 -14.18 11.29
C ALA A 122 -20.63 -13.35 12.60
N PRO A 123 -19.49 -12.73 12.97
CA PRO A 123 -19.42 -11.85 14.14
C PRO A 123 -20.36 -10.64 14.03
N ALA A 124 -20.45 -10.02 12.84
CA ALA A 124 -21.35 -8.89 12.59
C ALA A 124 -22.82 -9.29 12.75
N LEU A 125 -23.19 -10.49 12.27
CA LEU A 125 -24.52 -11.07 12.41
C LEU A 125 -24.88 -11.31 13.88
N CYS A 126 -23.94 -11.85 14.68
CA CYS A 126 -24.14 -12.01 16.12
C CYS A 126 -24.32 -10.67 16.84
N LEU A 127 -23.55 -9.65 16.47
CA LEU A 127 -23.72 -8.30 17.02
C LEU A 127 -25.08 -7.71 16.65
N ALA A 128 -25.52 -7.85 15.40
CA ALA A 128 -26.85 -7.41 14.98
C ALA A 128 -27.96 -8.17 15.74
N ALA A 129 -27.84 -9.48 15.92
CA ALA A 129 -28.78 -10.28 16.69
C ALA A 129 -28.86 -9.84 18.17
N SER A 130 -27.73 -9.46 18.78
CA SER A 130 -27.70 -8.99 20.17
C SER A 130 -28.52 -7.71 20.42
N LEU A 131 -28.83 -6.94 19.38
CA LEU A 131 -29.67 -5.74 19.48
C LEU A 131 -31.10 -6.06 19.92
N CYS A 132 -31.58 -7.30 19.72
CA CYS A 132 -32.85 -7.75 20.26
C CYS A 132 -32.87 -7.77 21.80
N ALA A 133 -31.71 -7.85 22.45
CA ALA A 133 -31.56 -7.70 23.90
C ALA A 133 -31.26 -6.25 24.31
N SER A 134 -31.40 -5.26 23.42
CA SER A 134 -31.20 -3.86 23.78
C SER A 134 -32.48 -3.27 24.40
N PRO A 135 -32.46 -2.82 25.67
CA PRO A 135 -33.63 -2.19 26.31
C PRO A 135 -34.07 -0.92 25.57
N ASP A 136 -33.11 -0.18 24.99
CA ASP A 136 -33.36 1.02 24.19
C ASP A 136 -34.14 0.75 22.87
N LEU A 137 -34.13 -0.48 22.37
CA LEU A 137 -34.78 -0.85 21.10
C LEU A 137 -36.21 -1.35 21.33
N LEU A 138 -36.43 -2.03 22.47
CA LEU A 138 -37.72 -2.59 22.89
C LEU A 138 -38.66 -1.57 23.55
N GLY A 139 -38.29 -0.29 23.62
CA GLY A 139 -39.22 0.82 23.86
C GLY A 139 -39.98 0.74 25.20
N GLY A 140 -39.29 0.54 26.32
CA GLY A 140 -39.90 0.59 27.66
C GLY A 140 -40.70 -0.66 28.07
N LEU A 141 -40.86 -1.67 27.20
CA LEU A 141 -41.43 -2.97 27.58
C LEU A 141 -40.48 -3.85 28.40
N GLY A 142 -39.18 -3.56 28.39
CA GLY A 142 -38.16 -4.38 29.06
C GLY A 142 -37.72 -3.79 30.39
N ARG A 143 -38.20 -4.34 31.51
CA ARG A 143 -37.43 -4.24 32.78
C ARG A 143 -36.06 -4.91 32.55
N PRO A 144 -34.95 -4.40 33.08
CA PRO A 144 -33.61 -4.96 32.83
C PRO A 144 -33.51 -6.47 33.11
N GLY A 145 -34.25 -6.98 34.11
CA GLY A 145 -34.34 -8.41 34.39
C GLY A 145 -35.06 -9.24 33.31
N VAL A 146 -36.04 -8.67 32.60
CA VAL A 146 -36.77 -9.34 31.49
C VAL A 146 -35.89 -9.41 30.25
N VAL A 147 -35.14 -8.35 29.97
CA VAL A 147 -34.18 -8.29 28.86
C VAL A 147 -33.04 -9.29 29.06
N LEU A 148 -32.52 -9.39 30.30
CA LEU A 148 -31.52 -10.39 30.67
C LEU A 148 -32.08 -11.82 30.61
N ALA A 149 -33.31 -12.04 31.09
CA ALA A 149 -33.97 -13.34 31.00
C ALA A 149 -34.25 -13.76 29.55
N HIS A 150 -34.59 -12.82 28.66
CA HIS A 150 -34.68 -13.08 27.23
C HIS A 150 -33.31 -13.40 26.65
N GLY A 151 -32.26 -12.62 26.92
CA GLY A 151 -30.89 -12.92 26.48
C GLY A 151 -30.40 -14.32 26.91
N ILE A 152 -30.67 -14.70 28.16
CA ILE A 152 -30.31 -16.02 28.70
C ILE A 152 -31.17 -17.13 28.07
N GLY A 153 -32.49 -16.93 27.94
CA GLY A 153 -33.39 -17.87 27.26
C GLY A 153 -32.99 -18.10 25.80
N LEU A 154 -32.51 -17.07 25.11
CA LEU A 154 -32.02 -17.13 23.74
C LEU A 154 -30.73 -17.97 23.61
N LEU A 155 -29.79 -17.80 24.55
CA LEU A 155 -28.59 -18.64 24.64
C LEU A 155 -28.93 -20.11 24.92
N LEU A 156 -29.92 -20.37 25.79
CA LEU A 156 -30.36 -21.71 26.19
C LEU A 156 -31.20 -22.44 25.13
N LEU A 157 -31.78 -21.75 24.15
CA LEU A 157 -32.52 -22.37 23.03
C LEU A 157 -31.59 -22.86 21.90
N SER A 158 -30.40 -22.29 21.77
CA SER A 158 -29.41 -22.64 20.74
C SER A 158 -28.90 -24.11 20.77
N PRO A 159 -28.73 -24.78 21.93
CA PRO A 159 -28.28 -26.17 21.99
C PRO A 159 -29.40 -27.17 21.65
N LEU A 160 -30.67 -26.82 21.93
CA LEU A 160 -31.83 -27.68 21.70
C LEU A 160 -32.14 -27.90 20.22
N GLN A 161 -31.65 -27.02 19.33
CA GLN A 161 -31.78 -27.15 17.88
C GLN A 161 -30.60 -27.91 17.23
N GLY A 162 -29.69 -28.49 18.03
CA GLY A 162 -28.58 -29.34 17.56
C GLY A 162 -27.39 -28.59 16.94
N GLY A 163 -27.47 -27.27 16.75
CA GLY A 163 -26.42 -26.48 16.07
C GLY A 163 -25.09 -26.44 16.82
N VAL A 164 -25.11 -26.31 18.16
CA VAL A 164 -23.89 -26.22 18.99
C VAL A 164 -23.12 -27.54 19.02
N VAL A 165 -23.84 -28.67 19.16
CA VAL A 165 -23.24 -30.01 19.21
C VAL A 165 -22.62 -30.38 17.85
N SER A 166 -23.34 -30.10 16.75
CA SER A 166 -22.85 -30.34 15.39
C SER A 166 -21.58 -29.54 15.09
N ARG A 167 -21.49 -28.30 15.62
CA ARG A 167 -20.33 -27.45 15.43
C ARG A 167 -19.13 -27.89 16.25
N ALA A 168 -19.33 -28.31 17.50
CA ALA A 168 -18.27 -28.86 18.33
C ALA A 168 -17.63 -30.11 17.69
N GLN A 169 -18.47 -31.00 17.14
CA GLN A 169 -18.00 -32.19 16.40
C GLN A 169 -17.26 -31.84 15.10
N GLN A 170 -17.67 -30.79 14.40
CA GLN A 170 -16.99 -30.34 13.19
C GLN A 170 -15.62 -29.69 13.50
N VAL A 171 -15.50 -28.97 14.62
CA VAL A 171 -14.23 -28.38 15.06
C VAL A 171 -13.24 -29.46 15.50
N SER A 172 -13.69 -30.52 16.20
CA SER A 172 -12.83 -31.65 16.53
C SER A 172 -12.30 -32.37 15.29
N ALA A 173 -13.09 -32.48 14.21
CA ALA A 173 -12.67 -33.12 12.96
C ALA A 173 -11.62 -32.31 12.16
N ILE A 174 -11.56 -30.98 12.35
CA ILE A 174 -10.56 -30.11 11.69
C ILE A 174 -9.17 -30.26 12.34
N GLN A 175 -9.10 -30.78 13.56
CA GLN A 175 -7.86 -30.89 14.34
C GLN A 175 -7.05 -32.16 14.01
N ASP A 176 -7.63 -33.12 13.27
CA ASP A 176 -7.04 -34.41 12.89
C ASP A 176 -6.71 -34.50 11.38
N ASP A 177 -6.06 -33.49 10.80
CA ASP A 177 -5.48 -33.60 9.45
C ASP A 177 -4.15 -34.39 9.54
N LEU A 178 -4.27 -35.71 9.70
CA LEU A 178 -3.14 -36.63 9.92
C LEU A 178 -2.13 -36.57 8.76
N ASP A 179 -2.61 -36.48 7.52
CA ASP A 179 -1.77 -36.41 6.32
C ASP A 179 -0.91 -35.14 6.31
N MET A 180 -1.48 -33.99 6.70
CA MET A 180 -0.72 -32.75 6.83
C MET A 180 0.32 -32.82 7.94
N ARG A 181 -0.01 -33.48 9.04
CA ARG A 181 0.92 -33.67 10.16
C ARG A 181 2.10 -34.55 9.73
N GLU A 182 1.83 -35.69 9.09
CA GLU A 182 2.86 -36.58 8.58
C GLU A 182 3.75 -35.90 7.53
N LEU A 183 3.16 -35.15 6.59
CA LEU A 183 3.89 -34.38 5.59
C LEU A 183 4.84 -33.35 6.22
N VAL A 184 4.37 -32.62 7.24
CA VAL A 184 5.20 -31.61 7.93
C VAL A 184 6.30 -32.28 8.75
N GLU A 185 5.99 -33.36 9.47
CA GLU A 185 6.97 -34.11 10.25
C GLU A 185 8.08 -34.68 9.34
N TRP A 186 7.69 -35.31 8.21
CA TRP A 186 8.63 -35.80 7.20
C TRP A 186 9.46 -34.67 6.59
N ALA A 187 8.82 -33.57 6.17
CA ALA A 187 9.50 -32.46 5.52
C ALA A 187 10.53 -31.80 6.44
N ASN A 188 10.20 -31.64 7.73
CA ASN A 188 11.10 -31.07 8.71
C ASN A 188 12.26 -32.00 9.07
N ALA A 189 12.04 -33.32 9.04
CA ALA A 189 13.08 -34.32 9.30
C ALA A 189 14.02 -34.55 8.10
N THR A 190 13.53 -34.36 6.87
CA THR A 190 14.21 -34.81 5.64
C THR A 190 14.80 -33.66 4.83
N LEU A 191 14.16 -32.48 4.81
CA LEU A 191 14.53 -31.41 3.89
C LEU A 191 15.48 -30.40 4.54
N GLY A 192 16.54 -30.05 3.80
CA GLY A 192 17.48 -28.99 4.20
C GLY A 192 16.94 -27.58 3.93
N ARG A 193 17.56 -26.56 4.55
CA ARG A 193 17.15 -25.13 4.42
C ARG A 193 17.28 -24.55 3.01
N GLU A 194 18.02 -25.22 2.14
CA GLU A 194 18.25 -24.86 0.74
C GLU A 194 17.09 -25.31 -0.18
N VAL A 195 16.21 -26.20 0.29
CA VAL A 195 15.16 -26.80 -0.54
C VAL A 195 13.95 -25.88 -0.62
N ILE A 196 13.50 -25.59 -1.84
CA ILE A 196 12.27 -24.84 -2.12
C ILE A 196 11.16 -25.82 -2.52
N LEU A 197 10.09 -25.83 -1.73
CA LEU A 197 8.90 -26.63 -1.99
C LEU A 197 7.98 -25.94 -3.00
N LEU A 198 7.52 -26.71 -3.99
CA LEU A 198 6.46 -26.30 -4.91
C LEU A 198 5.12 -26.86 -4.41
N ALA A 199 4.28 -26.00 -3.85
CA ALA A 199 2.92 -26.29 -3.43
C ALA A 199 1.91 -25.26 -3.98
N ASP A 200 0.63 -25.62 -4.09
CA ASP A 200 -0.42 -24.65 -4.38
C ASP A 200 -0.56 -23.63 -3.24
N MET A 201 -1.34 -22.56 -3.46
CA MET A 201 -1.44 -21.46 -2.51
C MET A 201 -1.96 -21.83 -1.13
N THR A 202 -2.90 -22.76 -1.04
CA THR A 202 -3.48 -23.16 0.23
C THR A 202 -2.49 -23.99 1.03
N MET A 203 -1.82 -24.94 0.39
CA MET A 203 -0.77 -25.76 0.97
C MET A 203 0.46 -24.93 1.35
N ALA A 204 0.88 -24.00 0.49
CA ALA A 204 1.98 -23.09 0.75
C ALA A 204 1.74 -22.22 1.99
N ALA A 205 0.50 -21.75 2.20
CA ALA A 205 0.13 -21.01 3.39
C ALA A 205 0.18 -21.88 4.65
N LYS A 206 -0.37 -23.12 4.59
CA LYS A 206 -0.32 -24.08 5.70
C LYS A 206 1.13 -24.40 6.11
N LEU A 207 1.98 -24.77 5.14
CA LEU A 207 3.38 -25.14 5.40
C LEU A 207 4.17 -23.98 6.02
N ARG A 208 3.99 -22.74 5.55
CA ARG A 208 4.63 -21.57 6.15
C ARG A 208 4.18 -21.28 7.58
N MET A 209 2.91 -21.51 7.90
CA MET A 209 2.41 -21.29 9.25
C MET A 209 2.89 -22.37 10.23
N ILE A 210 2.96 -23.63 9.78
CA ILE A 210 3.27 -24.77 10.66
C ILE A 210 4.79 -24.94 10.81
N SER A 211 5.56 -24.75 9.74
CA SER A 211 7.02 -24.92 9.75
C SER A 211 7.73 -23.73 9.10
N PRO A 212 8.21 -22.76 9.91
CA PRO A 212 8.90 -21.58 9.39
C PRO A 212 10.26 -21.87 8.75
N HIS A 213 10.79 -23.09 8.93
CA HIS A 213 12.05 -23.53 8.31
C HIS A 213 11.88 -23.98 6.86
N LEU A 214 10.67 -24.38 6.45
CA LEU A 214 10.40 -24.81 5.08
C LEU A 214 10.24 -23.59 4.17
N ARG A 215 11.05 -23.53 3.11
CA ARG A 215 10.91 -22.51 2.07
C ARG A 215 9.91 -23.00 1.04
N VAL A 216 8.86 -22.21 0.79
CA VAL A 216 7.87 -22.50 -0.25
C VAL A 216 7.99 -21.46 -1.37
N GLY A 217 8.04 -21.90 -2.62
CA GLY A 217 8.32 -21.05 -3.77
C GLY A 217 7.20 -20.06 -4.14
N ASN A 218 5.95 -20.37 -3.79
CA ASN A 218 4.82 -19.52 -4.12
C ASN A 218 4.43 -18.58 -2.98
N HIS A 219 4.40 -17.27 -3.19
CA HIS A 219 3.96 -16.30 -2.19
C HIS A 219 2.47 -15.94 -2.38
N PRO A 220 1.59 -16.11 -1.38
CA PRO A 220 0.14 -15.96 -1.50
C PRO A 220 -0.39 -14.53 -1.71
N GLN A 221 0.51 -13.55 -1.82
CA GLN A 221 0.13 -12.15 -1.91
C GLN A 221 -0.09 -11.72 -3.36
N TYR A 222 -1.36 -11.46 -3.69
CA TYR A 222 -1.84 -11.11 -5.04
C TYR A 222 -1.91 -9.60 -5.29
N GLU A 223 -1.21 -8.77 -4.52
CA GLU A 223 -1.42 -7.31 -4.54
C GLU A 223 -0.78 -6.60 -5.74
N SER A 224 0.42 -7.03 -6.17
CA SER A 224 1.13 -6.44 -7.30
C SER A 224 0.97 -7.25 -8.58
N LEU A 225 1.02 -6.58 -9.74
CA LEU A 225 1.00 -7.23 -11.06
C LEU A 225 2.14 -8.25 -11.22
N THR A 226 3.32 -7.91 -10.71
CA THR A 226 4.50 -8.78 -10.73
C THR A 226 4.28 -10.04 -9.88
N SER A 227 3.65 -9.93 -8.71
CA SER A 227 3.28 -11.09 -7.90
C SER A 227 2.24 -11.97 -8.59
N ARG A 228 1.26 -11.39 -9.29
CA ARG A 228 0.25 -12.16 -10.06
C ARG A 228 0.87 -12.91 -11.23
N GLN A 229 1.73 -12.26 -12.02
CA GLN A 229 2.47 -12.90 -13.11
C GLN A 229 3.37 -14.03 -12.58
N ARG A 230 4.10 -13.78 -11.49
CA ARG A 230 4.92 -14.81 -10.84
C ARG A 230 4.08 -16.02 -10.45
N ASN A 231 2.90 -15.79 -9.88
CA ASN A 231 1.98 -16.85 -9.48
C ASN A 231 1.40 -17.60 -10.69
N ARG A 232 1.02 -16.89 -11.75
CA ARG A 232 0.56 -17.48 -13.02
C ARG A 232 1.62 -18.41 -13.61
N ASP A 233 2.87 -17.97 -13.69
CA ASP A 233 3.97 -18.78 -14.18
C ASP A 233 4.31 -19.95 -13.27
N TYR A 234 4.20 -19.75 -11.96
CA TYR A 234 4.34 -20.81 -10.98
C TYR A 234 3.29 -21.90 -11.23
N TYR A 235 2.02 -21.54 -11.40
CA TYR A 235 0.95 -22.49 -11.71
C TYR A 235 1.07 -23.14 -13.10
N ARG A 236 1.74 -22.50 -14.07
CA ARG A 236 2.07 -23.14 -15.36
C ARG A 236 2.98 -24.37 -15.18
N THR A 237 3.76 -24.45 -14.11
CA THR A 237 4.57 -25.66 -13.83
C THR A 237 3.73 -26.88 -13.43
N PHE A 238 2.51 -26.65 -12.91
CA PHE A 238 1.54 -27.70 -12.59
C PHE A 238 0.65 -28.08 -13.77
N SER A 239 0.74 -27.35 -14.89
CA SER A 239 0.06 -27.72 -16.14
C SER A 239 0.79 -28.87 -16.84
N CYS A 240 0.15 -29.51 -17.84
CA CYS A 240 0.76 -30.54 -18.68
C CYS A 240 1.89 -29.98 -19.60
N ALA A 241 2.86 -29.29 -19.03
CA ALA A 241 4.03 -28.77 -19.72
C ALA A 241 5.09 -29.88 -19.87
N SER A 242 5.86 -29.84 -20.96
CA SER A 242 6.95 -30.81 -21.14
C SER A 242 8.01 -30.66 -20.02
N PRO A 243 8.66 -31.75 -19.60
CA PRO A 243 9.69 -31.71 -18.55
C PRO A 243 10.77 -30.65 -18.81
N ALA A 244 11.15 -30.43 -20.07
CA ALA A 244 12.09 -29.39 -20.46
C ALA A 244 11.57 -27.96 -20.19
N ARG A 245 10.27 -27.69 -20.41
CA ARG A 245 9.65 -26.39 -20.12
C ARG A 245 9.54 -26.16 -18.61
N VAL A 246 9.19 -27.19 -17.84
CA VAL A 246 9.16 -27.12 -16.37
C VAL A 246 10.57 -26.87 -15.83
N PHE A 247 11.58 -27.63 -16.28
CA PHE A 247 12.97 -27.46 -15.87
C PHE A 247 13.49 -26.07 -16.22
N LYS A 248 13.20 -25.55 -17.42
CA LYS A 248 13.56 -24.17 -17.80
C LYS A 248 12.90 -23.12 -16.89
N ALA A 249 11.61 -23.28 -16.58
CA ALA A 249 10.88 -22.35 -15.72
C ALA A 249 11.34 -22.38 -14.27
N VAL A 250 11.67 -23.55 -13.74
CA VAL A 250 12.19 -23.74 -12.37
C VAL A 250 13.64 -23.26 -12.27
N ASN A 251 14.50 -23.63 -13.23
CA ASN A 251 15.93 -23.31 -13.20
C ASN A 251 16.21 -21.81 -13.47
N ALA A 252 15.40 -21.17 -14.30
CA ALA A 252 15.44 -19.71 -14.49
C ALA A 252 15.05 -18.92 -13.22
N ARG A 253 14.44 -19.58 -12.23
CA ARG A 253 13.92 -18.94 -11.01
C ARG A 253 14.61 -19.34 -9.72
N MET A 254 15.26 -20.51 -9.67
CA MET A 254 16.15 -20.87 -8.55
C MET A 254 17.45 -20.05 -8.56
N THR A 255 17.79 -19.42 -9.68
CA THR A 255 18.88 -18.43 -9.81
C THR A 255 18.45 -16.99 -9.53
N GLN A 256 17.16 -16.74 -9.30
CA GLN A 256 16.61 -15.42 -9.01
C GLN A 256 16.01 -15.39 -7.60
N GLU A 257 16.83 -15.11 -6.59
CA GLU A 257 16.34 -14.32 -5.46
C GLU A 257 15.89 -12.96 -6.02
N ALA A 258 14.56 -12.78 -6.11
CA ALA A 258 13.86 -11.53 -6.36
C ALA A 258 14.35 -10.66 -7.55
N GLU A 259 13.91 -10.99 -8.77
CA GLU A 259 13.78 -9.97 -9.81
C GLU A 259 12.34 -9.87 -10.35
N PRO A 260 11.71 -8.68 -10.29
CA PRO A 260 10.52 -8.38 -11.08
C PRO A 260 10.90 -8.17 -12.56
N ILE A 261 9.90 -8.40 -13.42
CA ILE A 261 9.96 -8.53 -14.88
C ILE A 261 10.30 -7.21 -15.65
N ASP A 262 10.99 -6.23 -15.05
CA ASP A 262 11.44 -4.99 -15.72
C ASP A 262 12.98 -4.82 -15.74
N ALA A 263 13.73 -5.86 -15.35
CA ALA A 263 15.19 -5.84 -15.23
C ALA A 263 15.92 -6.03 -16.57
N HIS A 264 15.97 -5.00 -17.42
CA HIS A 264 17.11 -4.84 -18.34
C HIS A 264 17.90 -3.56 -18.08
N VAL A 265 17.46 -2.72 -17.14
CA VAL A 265 18.17 -1.51 -16.77
C VAL A 265 18.63 -1.66 -15.33
N PRO A 266 19.93 -1.91 -15.08
CA PRO A 266 20.44 -1.93 -13.72
C PRO A 266 20.21 -0.56 -13.08
N LYS A 267 19.86 -0.56 -11.79
CA LYS A 267 19.72 0.69 -11.03
C LYS A 267 21.05 1.45 -11.07
N PRO A 268 21.09 2.67 -11.63
CA PRO A 268 22.33 3.41 -11.74
C PRO A 268 22.81 3.87 -10.35
N VAL A 269 24.13 3.98 -10.21
CA VAL A 269 24.79 4.55 -9.03
C VAL A 269 25.21 5.96 -9.39
N LEU A 270 24.90 6.95 -8.55
CA LEU A 270 25.35 8.32 -8.77
C LEU A 270 26.87 8.39 -8.72
N PRO A 271 27.52 9.23 -9.54
CA PRO A 271 28.94 9.53 -9.36
C PRO A 271 29.21 10.10 -7.96
N SER A 272 30.38 9.78 -7.38
CA SER A 272 30.74 10.21 -6.02
C SER A 272 30.79 11.73 -5.86
N ARG A 273 31.00 12.45 -6.98
CA ARG A 273 31.07 13.91 -7.05
C ARG A 273 30.53 14.37 -8.40
N PHE A 274 29.73 15.42 -8.40
CA PHE A 274 29.31 16.12 -9.61
C PHE A 274 28.72 17.48 -9.26
N HIS A 275 28.65 18.36 -10.25
CA HIS A 275 27.83 19.57 -10.20
C HIS A 275 26.98 19.67 -11.46
N VAL A 276 25.79 20.24 -11.31
CA VAL A 276 24.82 20.39 -12.41
C VAL A 276 23.83 21.51 -12.11
N THR A 277 23.45 22.29 -13.12
CA THR A 277 22.38 23.28 -12.98
C THR A 277 21.01 22.69 -13.26
N PHE A 278 19.97 23.23 -12.66
CA PHE A 278 18.59 22.79 -12.90
C PHE A 278 17.63 23.97 -13.08
N GLN A 279 16.51 23.71 -13.77
CA GLN A 279 15.33 24.56 -13.73
C GLN A 279 14.29 23.88 -12.83
N GLU A 280 13.85 24.60 -11.82
CA GLU A 280 12.80 24.18 -10.89
C GLU A 280 11.49 24.85 -11.31
N TYR A 281 10.43 24.05 -11.44
CA TYR A 281 9.08 24.52 -11.66
C TYR A 281 8.21 24.09 -10.48
N THR A 282 7.61 25.07 -9.81
CA THR A 282 6.75 24.84 -8.65
C THR A 282 5.42 25.56 -8.84
N ARG A 283 4.32 24.86 -8.55
CA ARG A 283 2.97 25.41 -8.62
C ARG A 283 2.15 24.97 -7.41
N GLY A 284 1.62 25.94 -6.68
CA GLY A 284 0.68 25.71 -5.58
C GLY A 284 -0.75 25.41 -6.05
N MET A 285 -1.65 25.13 -5.10
CA MET A 285 -3.05 24.78 -5.41
C MET A 285 -3.83 25.95 -6.04
N HIS A 286 -4.61 25.67 -7.08
CA HIS A 286 -5.50 26.62 -7.74
C HIS A 286 -6.69 27.02 -6.83
N PRO A 287 -7.12 28.30 -6.82
CA PRO A 287 -6.60 29.44 -7.60
C PRO A 287 -5.42 30.18 -6.94
N TRP A 288 -4.97 29.77 -5.75
CA TRP A 288 -4.07 30.55 -4.91
C TRP A 288 -2.59 30.47 -5.31
N GLY A 289 -2.16 29.38 -5.95
CA GLY A 289 -0.79 29.18 -6.42
C GLY A 289 -0.62 29.50 -7.91
N LYS A 290 0.16 30.54 -8.21
CA LYS A 290 0.72 30.73 -9.56
C LYS A 290 1.91 29.78 -9.74
N GLY A 291 2.14 29.30 -10.97
CA GLY A 291 3.36 28.58 -11.29
C GLY A 291 4.54 29.55 -11.27
N ALA A 292 5.63 29.16 -10.63
CA ALA A 292 6.91 29.86 -10.61
C ALA A 292 7.99 28.97 -11.21
N THR A 293 9.01 29.59 -11.79
CA THR A 293 10.17 28.90 -12.32
C THR A 293 11.42 29.63 -11.86
N ASN A 294 12.36 28.90 -11.29
CA ASN A 294 13.65 29.43 -10.86
C ASN A 294 14.78 28.53 -11.38
N ALA A 295 15.95 29.15 -11.60
CA ALA A 295 17.16 28.42 -11.90
C ALA A 295 17.90 28.10 -10.60
N GLY A 296 18.56 26.95 -10.56
CA GLY A 296 19.34 26.50 -9.42
C GLY A 296 20.53 25.63 -9.83
N ALA A 297 21.26 25.15 -8.84
CA ALA A 297 22.37 24.24 -9.04
C ALA A 297 22.47 23.23 -7.90
N LEU A 298 22.89 22.01 -8.23
CA LEU A 298 23.22 20.95 -7.30
C LEU A 298 24.73 20.74 -7.36
N HIS A 299 25.41 20.95 -6.24
CA HIS A 299 26.82 20.58 -6.06
C HIS A 299 26.88 19.42 -5.07
N TYR A 300 27.41 18.29 -5.52
CA TYR A 300 27.38 17.03 -4.80
C TYR A 300 28.79 16.48 -4.64
N ASP A 301 29.16 16.14 -3.40
CA ASP A 301 30.48 15.65 -3.05
C ASP A 301 30.38 14.66 -1.87
N PHE A 302 30.08 13.40 -2.21
CA PHE A 302 29.85 12.37 -1.22
C PHE A 302 31.13 11.89 -0.54
N GLU A 303 32.28 12.00 -1.19
CA GLU A 303 33.58 11.64 -0.60
C GLU A 303 33.89 12.48 0.64
N LYS A 304 33.46 13.76 0.63
CA LYS A 304 33.53 14.67 1.77
C LYS A 304 32.20 14.77 2.55
N LEU A 305 31.23 13.90 2.25
CA LEU A 305 29.89 13.86 2.86
C LEU A 305 29.19 15.23 2.89
N ARG A 306 29.23 15.96 1.77
CA ARG A 306 28.64 17.29 1.65
C ARG A 306 27.83 17.44 0.37
N ALA A 307 26.79 18.24 0.43
CA ALA A 307 25.95 18.57 -0.71
C ALA A 307 25.39 19.97 -0.54
N LEU A 308 25.21 20.67 -1.64
CA LEU A 308 24.63 22.00 -1.71
C LEU A 308 23.56 22.02 -2.81
N TRP A 309 22.32 22.30 -2.41
CA TRP A 309 21.24 22.67 -3.32
C TRP A 309 21.08 24.17 -3.31
N ARG A 310 21.43 24.82 -4.41
CA ARG A 310 21.27 26.26 -4.59
C ARG A 310 19.99 26.53 -5.36
N HIS A 311 19.02 27.11 -4.68
CA HIS A 311 17.80 27.61 -5.30
C HIS A 311 17.97 29.11 -5.55
N GLY A 312 18.00 29.52 -6.82
CA GLY A 312 18.21 30.90 -7.22
C GLY A 312 17.10 31.86 -6.79
N LYS A 313 17.27 33.14 -7.09
CA LYS A 313 16.25 34.16 -6.83
C LYS A 313 14.92 33.82 -7.53
N GLY A 314 13.81 34.06 -6.84
CA GLY A 314 12.47 33.65 -7.26
C GLY A 314 12.07 32.25 -6.77
N GLN A 315 12.91 31.58 -5.98
CA GLN A 315 12.62 30.23 -5.49
C GLN A 315 11.42 30.19 -4.54
N THR A 316 10.70 29.08 -4.59
CA THR A 316 9.60 28.76 -3.67
C THR A 316 9.80 27.39 -3.03
N ASP A 317 11.05 26.97 -2.86
CA ASP A 317 11.41 25.68 -2.28
C ASP A 317 10.85 25.56 -0.85
N ASN A 318 10.28 24.40 -0.55
CA ASN A 318 9.56 24.17 0.69
C ASN A 318 10.49 24.13 1.92
N TRP A 319 11.74 23.70 1.76
CA TRP A 319 12.76 23.69 2.82
C TRP A 319 13.31 25.07 3.10
N CYS A 320 13.47 25.89 2.06
CA CYS A 320 13.82 27.31 2.21
C CYS A 320 12.77 28.10 3.00
N GLN A 321 11.48 27.78 2.81
CA GLN A 321 10.38 28.39 3.56
C GLN A 321 10.41 28.06 5.06
N CYS A 322 11.08 26.98 5.48
CA CYS A 322 11.22 26.61 6.89
C CYS A 322 11.96 27.65 7.71
N ALA A 323 12.83 28.45 7.08
CA ALA A 323 13.49 29.59 7.70
C ALA A 323 12.51 30.68 8.17
N GLY A 324 11.25 30.65 7.72
CA GLY A 324 10.19 31.56 8.14
C GLY A 324 10.43 33.02 7.72
N LEU A 325 11.30 33.22 6.73
CA LEU A 325 11.61 34.49 6.08
C LEU A 325 10.64 34.71 4.90
N LYS A 326 10.12 35.93 4.76
CA LYS A 326 9.28 36.31 3.62
C LYS A 326 10.16 36.94 2.53
N THR A 327 10.89 36.10 1.82
CA THR A 327 11.84 36.53 0.77
C THR A 327 11.84 35.53 -0.39
N ASP A 328 12.12 36.03 -1.59
CA ASP A 328 12.38 35.25 -2.81
C ASP A 328 13.87 35.25 -3.16
N GLU A 329 14.74 35.72 -2.27
CA GLU A 329 16.19 35.71 -2.47
C GLU A 329 16.75 34.28 -2.55
N GLN A 330 17.97 34.17 -3.08
CA GLN A 330 18.67 32.90 -3.21
C GLN A 330 18.77 32.18 -1.86
N CYS A 331 18.44 30.89 -1.88
CA CYS A 331 18.51 30.00 -0.73
C CYS A 331 19.41 28.79 -1.06
N ASP A 332 20.41 28.57 -0.22
CA ASP A 332 21.33 27.45 -0.29
C ASP A 332 20.94 26.43 0.80
N LEU A 333 20.49 25.24 0.43
CA LEU A 333 20.33 24.10 1.34
C LEU A 333 21.64 23.33 1.41
N LEU A 334 22.34 23.47 2.54
CA LEU A 334 23.71 23.00 2.69
C LEU A 334 23.79 21.89 3.74
N ALA A 335 24.28 20.72 3.32
CA ALA A 335 24.56 19.60 4.21
C ALA A 335 25.97 19.73 4.81
N LEU A 336 26.05 19.99 6.11
CA LEU A 336 27.28 20.23 6.85
C LEU A 336 27.80 18.94 7.50
N PRO A 337 28.98 18.45 7.12
CA PRO A 337 29.53 17.21 7.65
C PRO A 337 30.00 17.34 9.11
N GLU A 338 30.48 18.50 9.55
CA GLU A 338 31.00 18.65 10.91
C GLU A 338 29.88 18.53 11.96
N THR A 339 28.72 19.13 11.67
CA THR A 339 27.56 19.14 12.56
C THR A 339 26.54 18.05 12.23
N LYS A 340 26.67 17.37 11.09
CA LYS A 340 25.70 16.40 10.56
C LYS A 340 24.29 16.99 10.47
N THR A 341 24.20 18.21 9.95
CA THR A 341 22.94 18.95 9.79
C THR A 341 22.73 19.42 8.36
N LEU A 342 21.46 19.66 8.02
CA LEU A 342 21.07 20.43 6.85
C LEU A 342 20.66 21.83 7.31
N VAL A 343 21.21 22.85 6.67
CA VAL A 343 20.93 24.25 6.98
C VAL A 343 20.34 24.95 5.77
N ALA A 344 19.40 25.86 6.00
CA ALA A 344 18.97 26.86 5.01
C ALA A 344 19.83 28.10 5.19
N LEU A 345 20.59 28.48 4.17
CA LEU A 345 21.52 29.60 4.16
C LEU A 345 21.14 30.61 3.07
N PHE A 346 20.92 31.85 3.47
CA PHE A 346 20.58 32.96 2.58
C PHE A 346 21.77 33.92 2.49
N ARG A 347 22.70 33.63 1.58
CA ARG A 347 23.97 34.38 1.42
C ARG A 347 23.78 35.81 0.91
N THR A 348 22.74 36.04 0.10
CA THR A 348 22.50 37.32 -0.56
C THR A 348 21.76 38.34 0.31
N LEU A 349 21.23 37.91 1.47
CA LEU A 349 20.61 38.83 2.43
C LEU A 349 21.66 39.69 3.14
N SER A 350 21.24 40.89 3.55
CA SER A 350 22.06 41.80 4.36
C SER A 350 21.33 42.16 5.65
N PRO A 351 21.70 41.57 6.81
CA PRO A 351 22.76 40.56 6.98
C PRO A 351 22.36 39.18 6.44
N ALA A 352 23.37 38.36 6.11
CA ALA A 352 23.15 36.97 5.72
C ALA A 352 22.48 36.21 6.86
N SER A 353 21.57 35.29 6.52
CA SER A 353 20.76 34.55 7.48
C SER A 353 20.95 33.06 7.31
N CYS A 354 20.97 32.31 8.41
CA CYS A 354 21.08 30.87 8.39
C CYS A 354 20.29 30.22 9.53
N CYS A 355 19.76 29.03 9.28
CA CYS A 355 19.15 28.21 10.33
C CYS A 355 19.25 26.72 9.99
N THR A 356 19.26 25.87 11.01
CA THR A 356 19.25 24.41 10.88
C THR A 356 17.83 23.89 10.68
N ILE A 357 17.62 23.17 9.58
CA ILE A 357 16.35 22.50 9.26
C ILE A 357 16.22 21.21 10.09
N GLY A 358 17.25 20.37 10.03
CA GLY A 358 17.27 19.07 10.70
C GLY A 358 18.64 18.41 10.66
N ASN A 359 18.75 17.21 11.23
CA ASN A 359 19.99 16.45 11.30
C ASN A 359 19.96 15.20 10.40
N TRP A 360 21.12 14.60 10.15
CA TRP A 360 21.22 13.43 9.27
C TRP A 360 20.51 12.19 9.81
N SER A 361 20.34 12.05 11.13
CA SER A 361 19.56 10.93 11.70
C SER A 361 18.06 11.00 11.37
N GLN A 362 17.59 12.17 10.96
CA GLN A 362 16.23 12.42 10.47
C GLN A 362 16.14 12.38 8.94
N GLY A 363 17.20 11.95 8.24
CA GLY A 363 17.21 11.83 6.77
C GLY A 363 17.72 13.06 6.00
N PHE A 364 18.13 14.13 6.69
CA PHE A 364 18.62 15.37 6.04
C PHE A 364 20.10 15.33 5.62
N GLY A 365 20.63 14.15 5.28
CA GLY A 365 22.02 13.99 4.82
C GLY A 365 22.15 14.11 3.30
N PRO A 366 23.39 14.16 2.77
CA PRO A 366 23.63 13.95 1.35
C PRO A 366 23.07 12.60 0.91
N LEU A 367 22.42 12.57 -0.26
CA LEU A 367 21.92 11.34 -0.86
C LEU A 367 23.07 10.37 -1.07
N ARG A 368 22.91 9.08 -0.72
CA ARG A 368 23.97 8.09 -0.95
C ARG A 368 24.12 7.79 -2.44
N PRO A 369 25.32 7.55 -2.99
CA PRO A 369 25.48 7.23 -4.41
C PRO A 369 24.65 6.03 -4.87
N ASP A 370 24.53 5.02 -4.00
CA ASP A 370 23.83 3.76 -4.22
C ASP A 370 22.42 3.74 -3.63
N TRP A 371 21.82 4.90 -3.36
CA TRP A 371 20.49 5.02 -2.75
C TRP A 371 19.40 4.26 -3.52
N LEU A 372 19.46 4.24 -4.86
CA LEU A 372 18.53 3.46 -5.68
C LEU A 372 18.68 1.97 -5.43
N VAL A 373 19.93 1.47 -5.41
CA VAL A 373 20.26 0.06 -5.21
C VAL A 373 19.79 -0.43 -3.85
N GLN A 374 19.97 0.40 -2.81
CA GLN A 374 19.60 0.05 -1.44
C GLN A 374 18.13 0.28 -1.10
N SER A 375 17.40 1.04 -1.92
CA SER A 375 15.98 1.32 -1.70
C SER A 375 15.07 0.37 -2.48
N ASN A 376 13.80 0.32 -2.06
CA ASN A 376 12.74 -0.36 -2.79
C ASN A 376 12.28 0.41 -4.04
N ALA A 377 13.06 1.38 -4.53
CA ALA A 377 12.69 2.18 -5.68
C ALA A 377 12.43 1.30 -6.91
N SER A 378 11.34 1.56 -7.61
CA SER A 378 10.91 0.80 -8.80
C SER A 378 10.95 1.66 -10.05
N LEU A 379 11.33 1.08 -11.19
CA LEU A 379 11.25 1.74 -12.48
C LEU A 379 9.77 1.99 -12.82
N VAL A 380 9.43 3.25 -13.11
CA VAL A 380 8.05 3.67 -13.41
C VAL A 380 7.89 4.31 -14.79
N GLY A 381 9.00 4.71 -15.42
CA GLY A 381 8.96 5.40 -16.69
C GLY A 381 10.30 5.44 -17.40
N THR A 382 10.24 5.75 -18.69
CA THR A 382 11.39 6.05 -19.53
C THR A 382 11.08 7.28 -20.38
N SER A 383 12.03 8.19 -20.49
CA SER A 383 11.95 9.37 -21.34
C SER A 383 13.23 9.51 -22.14
N ASN A 384 13.15 10.12 -23.32
CA ASN A 384 14.33 10.50 -24.09
C ASN A 384 14.53 12.00 -23.94
N GLU A 385 15.71 12.41 -23.47
CA GLU A 385 16.12 13.80 -23.33
C GLU A 385 17.33 14.03 -24.23
N GLY A 386 17.09 14.62 -25.41
CA GLY A 386 18.12 14.74 -26.45
C GLY A 386 18.58 13.37 -26.94
N ASN A 387 19.87 13.07 -26.76
CA ASN A 387 20.49 11.81 -27.20
C ASN A 387 20.63 10.75 -26.08
N ARG A 388 20.15 11.02 -24.87
CA ARG A 388 20.18 10.07 -23.75
C ARG A 388 18.79 9.57 -23.39
N THR A 389 18.73 8.32 -22.95
CA THR A 389 17.52 7.73 -22.37
C THR A 389 17.60 7.83 -20.85
N CYS A 390 16.59 8.43 -20.25
CA CYS A 390 16.42 8.61 -18.82
C CYS A 390 15.40 7.60 -18.29
N TYR A 391 15.73 6.99 -17.17
CA TYR A 391 14.95 5.97 -16.49
C TYR A 391 14.40 6.57 -15.20
N GLU A 392 13.07 6.65 -15.10
CA GLU A 392 12.38 7.24 -13.96
C GLU A 392 12.15 6.18 -12.88
N TRP A 393 12.71 6.41 -11.70
CA TRP A 393 12.62 5.55 -10.53
C TRP A 393 11.77 6.22 -9.46
N ALA A 394 10.71 5.54 -9.00
CA ALA A 394 9.85 6.01 -7.93
C ALA A 394 10.30 5.44 -6.58
N SER A 395 10.53 6.31 -5.60
CA SER A 395 10.73 5.95 -4.20
C SER A 395 9.39 6.00 -3.45
N ASP A 396 8.96 4.86 -2.88
CA ASP A 396 7.72 4.73 -2.11
C ASP A 396 7.78 5.37 -0.70
N HIS A 397 8.85 6.08 -0.38
CA HIS A 397 9.02 6.86 0.86
C HIS A 397 8.99 8.36 0.56
N PRO A 398 7.81 8.95 0.24
CA PRO A 398 7.73 10.37 -0.06
C PRO A 398 8.02 11.22 1.18
N GLY A 399 8.64 12.39 0.97
CA GLY A 399 8.87 13.39 2.03
C GLY A 399 7.59 13.88 2.73
N ASP A 400 6.44 13.85 2.05
CA ASP A 400 5.11 14.12 2.62
C ASP A 400 4.11 12.99 2.27
N TRP A 401 3.94 12.04 3.19
CA TRP A 401 3.00 10.93 3.02
C TRP A 401 1.53 11.37 2.85
N PHE A 402 1.17 12.58 3.29
CA PHE A 402 -0.21 13.08 3.19
C PHE A 402 -0.52 13.55 1.78
N THR A 403 0.36 14.36 1.16
CA THR A 403 0.11 14.94 -0.17
C THR A 403 0.72 14.15 -1.33
N MET A 404 1.79 13.39 -1.09
CA MET A 404 2.58 12.73 -2.13
C MET A 404 2.34 11.22 -2.20
N ILE A 405 2.63 10.64 -3.36
CA ILE A 405 2.63 9.20 -3.65
C ILE A 405 4.07 8.69 -3.61
N SER A 406 4.98 9.39 -4.29
CA SER A 406 6.38 9.00 -4.43
C SER A 406 7.24 10.20 -4.81
N ASP A 407 8.54 10.08 -4.53
CA ASP A 407 9.59 10.94 -5.07
C ASP A 407 10.18 10.26 -6.29
N ASN A 408 10.04 10.87 -7.47
CA ASN A 408 10.49 10.27 -8.71
C ASN A 408 11.79 10.92 -9.18
N TRP A 409 12.82 10.10 -9.34
CA TRP A 409 14.12 10.50 -9.87
C TRP A 409 14.35 9.84 -11.23
N ALA A 410 14.59 10.65 -12.26
CA ALA A 410 15.00 10.17 -13.56
C ALA A 410 16.52 10.32 -13.74
N LEU A 411 17.17 9.21 -14.08
CA LEU A 411 18.62 9.10 -14.25
C LEU A 411 18.91 8.33 -15.53
N ASP A 412 19.99 8.68 -16.25
CA ASP A 412 20.46 7.85 -17.36
C ASP A 412 21.21 6.59 -16.87
N ALA A 413 21.65 5.75 -17.82
CA ALA A 413 22.37 4.52 -17.52
C ALA A 413 23.71 4.74 -16.77
N HIS A 414 24.25 5.96 -16.80
CA HIS A 414 25.49 6.34 -16.12
C HIS A 414 25.25 7.03 -14.77
N GLY A 415 23.99 7.17 -14.34
CA GLY A 415 23.63 7.84 -13.10
C GLY A 415 23.68 9.36 -13.19
N ILE A 416 23.61 9.93 -14.40
CA ILE A 416 23.53 11.38 -14.59
C ILE A 416 22.07 11.82 -14.43
N PRO A 417 21.76 12.81 -13.56
CA PRO A 417 20.40 13.30 -13.37
C PRO A 417 19.75 13.86 -14.64
N CYS A 418 18.46 13.57 -14.81
CA CYS A 418 17.62 14.11 -15.87
C CYS A 418 16.51 15.00 -15.30
N THR A 419 15.62 14.41 -14.51
CA THR A 419 14.53 15.13 -13.85
C THR A 419 14.27 14.59 -12.45
N TYR A 420 13.71 15.44 -11.61
CA TYR A 420 13.12 15.06 -10.33
C TYR A 420 11.68 15.55 -10.32
N GLU A 421 10.74 14.74 -9.83
CA GLU A 421 9.33 15.13 -9.72
C GLU A 421 8.70 14.59 -8.45
N ASP A 422 8.03 15.47 -7.71
CA ASP A 422 7.14 15.09 -6.63
C ASP A 422 5.82 14.57 -7.21
N LYS A 423 5.55 13.27 -7.10
CA LYS A 423 4.28 12.70 -7.60
C LYS A 423 3.20 12.87 -6.55
N PHE A 424 2.40 13.93 -6.68
CA PHE A 424 1.28 14.18 -5.77
C PHE A 424 0.10 13.22 -5.95
N LYS A 425 -0.67 12.99 -4.88
CA LYS A 425 -1.94 12.25 -4.95
C LYS A 425 -2.90 12.93 -5.91
N ARG A 426 -3.80 12.14 -6.51
CA ARG A 426 -4.71 12.59 -7.57
C ARG A 426 -5.49 13.87 -7.20
N VAL A 427 -5.95 13.98 -5.96
CA VAL A 427 -6.69 15.16 -5.48
C VAL A 427 -5.85 16.44 -5.56
N PHE A 428 -4.58 16.40 -5.13
CA PHE A 428 -3.69 17.56 -5.16
C PHE A 428 -3.22 17.90 -6.57
N ARG A 429 -3.00 16.91 -7.43
CA ARG A 429 -2.73 17.13 -8.86
C ARG A 429 -3.90 17.79 -9.58
N LEU A 430 -5.13 17.38 -9.29
CA LEU A 430 -6.33 18.01 -9.84
C LEU A 430 -6.50 19.46 -9.35
N LEU A 431 -6.04 19.74 -8.13
CA LEU A 431 -5.93 21.11 -7.60
C LEU A 431 -4.73 21.88 -8.20
N GLY A 432 -3.98 21.31 -9.15
CA GLY A 432 -2.91 21.98 -9.88
C GLY A 432 -1.55 22.00 -9.19
N LEU A 433 -1.38 21.26 -8.09
CA LEU A 433 -0.11 21.18 -7.37
C LEU A 433 0.92 20.39 -8.19
N LYS A 434 2.09 20.97 -8.42
CA LYS A 434 3.18 20.38 -9.21
C LYS A 434 4.53 20.90 -8.72
N HIS A 435 5.52 20.03 -8.63
CA HIS A 435 6.91 20.37 -8.35
C HIS A 435 7.81 19.46 -9.18
N GLN A 436 8.71 20.06 -9.95
CA GLN A 436 9.57 19.36 -10.89
C GLN A 436 10.90 20.10 -11.06
N LEU A 437 12.02 19.40 -10.99
CA LEU A 437 13.34 19.90 -11.37
C LEU A 437 13.77 19.23 -12.68
N THR A 438 14.37 20.00 -13.57
CA THR A 438 14.95 19.51 -14.83
C THR A 438 16.42 19.90 -14.87
N PHE A 439 17.30 18.90 -14.94
CA PHE A 439 18.74 19.09 -14.90
C PHE A 439 19.30 19.33 -16.30
N ASP A 440 20.18 20.31 -16.42
CA ASP A 440 20.83 20.65 -17.68
C ASP A 440 22.10 19.81 -17.87
N LEU A 441 22.08 18.93 -18.88
CA LEU A 441 23.23 18.09 -19.20
C LEU A 441 24.45 18.91 -19.63
N ALA A 442 24.26 20.10 -20.22
CA ALA A 442 25.38 20.93 -20.71
C ALA A 442 26.23 21.51 -19.57
N SER A 443 25.69 21.60 -18.35
CA SER A 443 26.40 22.08 -17.17
C SER A 443 26.87 20.96 -16.24
N TYR A 444 26.67 19.70 -16.63
CA TYR A 444 27.08 18.54 -15.84
C TYR A 444 28.59 18.33 -15.93
N ASP A 445 29.25 18.27 -14.77
CA ASP A 445 30.69 18.03 -14.67
C ASP A 445 31.01 17.32 -13.34
N THR A 446 32.06 16.49 -13.33
CA THR A 446 32.48 15.63 -12.20
C THR A 446 33.76 16.12 -11.51
N SER A 447 34.29 17.27 -11.95
CA SER A 447 35.48 17.88 -11.41
C SER A 447 35.29 18.33 -9.96
N PRO A 448 36.37 18.31 -9.15
CA PRO A 448 36.30 18.75 -7.77
C PRO A 448 35.95 20.23 -7.65
N GLU A 449 34.88 20.51 -6.90
CA GLU A 449 34.50 21.88 -6.53
C GLU A 449 35.33 22.39 -5.34
N PRO A 450 35.64 23.70 -5.29
CA PRO A 450 36.43 24.29 -4.22
C PRO A 450 35.68 24.23 -2.88
N ASP A 451 36.42 24.12 -1.79
CA ASP A 451 35.84 23.98 -0.45
C ASP A 451 35.00 25.20 -0.03
N GLU A 452 35.33 26.37 -0.55
CA GLU A 452 34.59 27.62 -0.37
C GLU A 452 33.12 27.51 -0.84
N MET A 453 32.86 26.65 -1.84
CA MET A 453 31.52 26.41 -2.37
C MET A 453 30.58 25.88 -1.27
N PHE A 454 31.11 25.05 -0.38
CA PHE A 454 30.37 24.41 0.71
C PHE A 454 30.54 25.12 2.06
N ALA A 455 31.29 26.22 2.12
CA ALA A 455 31.57 26.93 3.36
C ALA A 455 30.43 27.87 3.76
N VAL A 456 30.12 27.94 5.06
CA VAL A 456 29.25 29.00 5.62
C VAL A 456 30.05 30.31 5.69
N PRO A 457 29.50 31.46 5.23
CA PRO A 457 30.22 32.73 5.30
C PRO A 457 30.62 33.11 6.73
N ALA A 458 31.78 33.74 6.87
CA ALA A 458 32.28 34.17 8.17
C ALA A 458 31.28 35.09 8.90
N GLY A 459 31.02 34.81 10.17
CA GLY A 459 30.09 35.58 11.01
C GLY A 459 28.62 35.17 10.91
N VAL A 460 28.27 34.18 10.09
CA VAL A 460 26.90 33.64 9.99
C VAL A 460 26.72 32.46 10.94
N ASP A 461 25.78 32.58 11.88
CA ASP A 461 25.43 31.51 12.83
C ASP A 461 24.30 30.63 12.30
N CYS A 462 24.60 29.37 11.98
CA CYS A 462 23.64 28.37 11.53
C CYS A 462 23.12 27.44 12.65
N SER A 463 23.60 27.59 13.89
CA SER A 463 23.30 26.66 15.00
C SER A 463 21.85 26.69 15.45
N LYS A 464 21.16 27.80 15.19
CA LYS A 464 19.75 27.99 15.56
C LYS A 464 18.84 27.18 14.66
N LYS A 465 17.85 26.50 15.25
CA LYS A 465 16.81 25.81 14.48
C LYS A 465 15.97 26.80 13.69
N CYS A 466 15.58 26.41 12.48
CA CYS A 466 14.61 27.14 11.71
C CYS A 466 13.26 27.19 12.48
N PRO A 467 12.50 28.29 12.37
CA PRO A 467 11.24 28.44 13.10
C PRO A 467 10.15 27.47 12.64
N ASN A 468 10.31 26.82 11.47
CA ASN A 468 9.45 25.74 10.95
C ASN A 468 7.96 26.11 11.00
N LYS A 469 7.64 27.29 10.46
CA LYS A 469 6.28 27.86 10.49
C LYS A 469 5.29 27.03 9.67
N GLU A 470 5.77 26.33 8.65
CA GLU A 470 4.96 25.50 7.76
C GLU A 470 4.86 24.05 8.25
N GLY A 471 3.75 23.39 7.92
CA GLY A 471 3.46 22.03 8.38
C GLY A 471 4.46 20.98 7.91
N TRP A 472 4.97 21.11 6.68
CA TRP A 472 5.96 20.19 6.09
C TRP A 472 7.36 20.34 6.69
N CYS A 473 7.66 21.46 7.36
CA CYS A 473 8.97 21.72 7.96
C CYS A 473 9.25 20.92 9.24
N LYS A 474 8.27 20.20 9.76
CA LYS A 474 8.42 19.48 11.03
C LYS A 474 9.09 18.11 10.91
N GLY A 475 9.36 17.65 9.68
CA GLY A 475 9.94 16.33 9.39
C GLY A 475 8.96 15.20 9.74
N GLY A 476 8.90 14.18 8.90
CA GLY A 476 8.17 12.93 9.16
C GLY A 476 8.84 12.09 10.24
#